data_AF-A0A8T4JZJ5-F1
#
_entry.id   AF-A0A8T4JZJ5-F1
#
_cell.length_a   1.000
_cell.length_b   1.000
_cell.length_c   1.000
_cell.angle_alpha   90.00
_cell.angle_beta   90.00
_cell.angle_gamma   90.00
#
_symmetry.space_group_name_H-M   'P 1'
#
loop_
_entity.id
_entity.type
_entity.pdbx_description
1 polymer ?
#
loop_
_entity_poly.entity_id
_entity_poly.type
_entity_poly.pdbx_seq_one_letter_code
_entity_poly.pdbx_strand_id
1 'polypeptide(L)'
;MVLDDLYCGNIYPAEQVVPHEKEYRKLHRHTGELLTELEEKLSKEQMELVNQFHTHVIDVHCMELEAQFQYGFSLGMMLMKEVYELLKHHHNSD
;
A
#
# COMPACT_ATOMS: atom_id res chain seq x y z
N MET A 1 8.54 -16.16 -15.84
CA MET A 1 8.27 -16.69 -14.48
C MET A 1 8.19 -15.51 -13.52
N VAL A 2 7.60 -15.66 -12.33
CA VAL A 2 7.53 -14.55 -11.33
C VAL A 2 8.89 -13.92 -11.07
N LEU A 3 9.97 -14.70 -11.06
CA LEU A 3 11.34 -14.20 -10.90
C LEU A 3 11.84 -13.39 -12.11
N ASP A 4 11.49 -13.78 -13.33
CA ASP A 4 11.83 -13.01 -14.54
C ASP A 4 11.03 -11.71 -14.58
N ASP A 5 9.75 -11.77 -14.22
CA ASP A 5 8.88 -10.59 -14.16
C ASP A 5 9.32 -9.62 -13.06
N LEU A 6 9.83 -10.13 -11.94
CA LEU A 6 10.47 -9.32 -10.91
C LEU A 6 11.78 -8.71 -11.42
N TYR A 7 12.66 -9.52 -12.05
CA TYR A 7 13.95 -9.06 -12.56
C TYR A 7 13.81 -8.00 -13.66
N CYS A 8 12.85 -8.17 -14.55
CA CYS A 8 12.57 -7.23 -15.66
C CYS A 8 11.74 -6.02 -15.22
N GLY A 9 11.29 -5.94 -13.96
CA GLY A 9 10.47 -4.83 -13.47
C GLY A 9 9.01 -4.86 -13.95
N ASN A 10 8.52 -5.99 -14.43
CA ASN A 10 7.13 -6.17 -14.85
C ASN A 10 6.16 -6.24 -13.66
N ILE A 11 6.66 -6.49 -12.45
CA ILE A 11 5.89 -6.45 -11.21
C ILE A 11 6.07 -5.05 -10.62
N TYR A 12 5.07 -4.18 -10.82
CA TYR A 12 5.06 -2.83 -10.27
C TYR A 12 3.71 -2.50 -9.63
N PRO A 13 3.47 -2.98 -8.39
CA PRO A 13 2.16 -2.90 -7.75
C PRO A 13 1.65 -1.47 -7.55
N ALA A 14 2.55 -0.51 -7.36
CA ALA A 14 2.21 0.90 -7.17
C ALA A 14 1.39 1.49 -8.33
N GLU A 15 1.61 1.01 -9.56
CA GLU A 15 0.84 1.43 -10.74
C GLU A 15 -0.23 0.41 -11.14
N GLN A 16 0.00 -0.87 -10.85
CA GLN A 16 -0.85 -1.97 -11.29
C GLN A 16 -2.04 -2.24 -10.36
N VAL A 17 -1.91 -1.89 -9.08
CA VAL A 17 -2.89 -2.23 -8.02
C VAL A 17 -3.55 -0.97 -7.45
N VAL A 18 -3.68 0.07 -8.29
CA VAL A 18 -4.44 1.27 -7.92
C VAL A 18 -5.94 0.95 -7.99
N PRO A 19 -6.75 1.36 -7.00
CA PRO A 19 -8.20 1.13 -7.03
C PRO A 19 -8.83 1.69 -8.32
N HIS A 20 -9.60 0.86 -9.02
CA HIS A 20 -10.23 1.22 -10.31
C HIS A 20 -11.67 1.73 -10.16
N GLU A 21 -12.19 1.72 -8.94
CA GLU A 21 -13.54 2.13 -8.59
C GLU A 21 -13.75 3.60 -8.95
N LYS A 22 -14.94 3.91 -9.47
CA LYS A 22 -15.31 5.31 -9.77
C LYS A 22 -15.28 6.18 -8.52
N GLU A 23 -15.68 5.63 -7.37
CA GLU A 23 -15.68 6.34 -6.10
C GLU A 23 -14.26 6.72 -5.65
N TYR A 24 -13.27 5.85 -5.82
CA TYR A 24 -11.86 6.18 -5.53
C TYR A 24 -11.40 7.38 -6.37
N ARG A 25 -11.62 7.34 -7.69
CA ARG A 25 -11.23 8.45 -8.58
C ARG A 25 -11.94 9.75 -8.22
N LYS A 26 -13.22 9.68 -7.84
CA LYS A 26 -14.00 10.84 -7.42
C LYS A 26 -13.45 11.44 -6.12
N LEU A 27 -13.17 10.60 -5.13
CA LEU A 27 -12.55 11.03 -3.86
C LEU A 27 -11.17 11.63 -4.11
N HIS A 28 -10.32 10.96 -4.88
CA HIS A 28 -8.98 11.47 -5.21
C HIS A 28 -9.03 12.85 -5.87
N ARG A 29 -9.91 13.05 -6.85
CA ARG A 29 -10.11 14.37 -7.45
C ARG A 29 -10.55 15.40 -6.40
N HIS A 30 -11.56 15.05 -5.60
CA HIS A 30 -12.12 15.95 -4.61
C HIS A 30 -11.11 16.35 -3.52
N THR A 31 -10.21 15.44 -3.12
CA THR A 31 -9.10 15.77 -2.21
C THR A 31 -8.21 16.87 -2.77
N GLY A 32 -7.91 16.83 -4.08
CA GLY A 32 -7.16 17.89 -4.75
C GLY A 32 -7.91 19.23 -4.79
N GLU A 33 -9.22 19.19 -5.04
CA GLU A 33 -10.08 20.39 -5.02
C GLU A 33 -10.09 21.05 -3.62
N LEU A 34 -10.20 20.25 -2.56
CA LEU A 34 -10.14 20.73 -1.18
C LEU A 34 -8.78 21.33 -0.83
N LEU A 35 -7.68 20.77 -1.36
CA LEU A 35 -6.34 21.34 -1.16
C LEU A 35 -6.23 22.73 -1.78
N THR A 36 -6.71 22.90 -3.01
CA THR A 36 -6.76 24.22 -3.67
C THR A 36 -7.64 25.20 -2.89
N GLU A 37 -8.79 24.76 -2.37
CA GLU A 37 -9.66 25.61 -1.54
C GLU A 37 -8.96 26.06 -0.24
N LEU A 38 -8.15 25.19 0.38
CA LEU A 38 -7.36 25.53 1.56
C LEU A 38 -6.27 26.57 1.23
N GLU A 39 -5.60 26.42 0.09
CA GLU A 39 -4.58 27.38 -0.38
C GLU A 39 -5.15 28.79 -0.58
N GLU A 40 -6.40 28.90 -1.04
CA GLU A 40 -7.09 30.18 -1.22
C GLU A 40 -7.53 30.84 0.10
N LYS A 41 -7.86 30.02 1.11
CA LYS A 41 -8.46 30.49 2.37
C LYS A 41 -7.44 30.77 3.48
N LEU A 42 -6.27 30.13 3.42
CA LEU A 42 -5.28 30.18 4.49
C LEU A 42 -4.13 31.14 4.16
N SER A 43 -3.52 31.71 5.20
CA SER A 43 -2.26 32.41 5.02
C SER A 43 -1.15 31.41 4.65
N LYS A 44 -0.04 31.91 4.10
CA LYS A 44 1.13 31.06 3.78
C LYS A 44 1.64 30.27 4.99
N GLU A 45 1.69 30.90 6.16
CA GLU A 45 2.15 30.26 7.39
C GLU A 45 1.19 29.17 7.88
N GLN A 46 -0.11 29.40 7.74
CA GLN A 46 -1.14 28.40 8.07
C GLN A 46 -1.10 27.22 7.09
N MET A 47 -0.94 27.51 5.80
CA MET A 47 -0.85 26.50 4.76
C MET A 47 0.42 25.64 4.92
N GLU A 48 1.54 26.24 5.31
CA GLU A 48 2.77 25.53 5.63
C GLU A 48 2.56 24.51 6.77
N LEU A 49 1.84 24.91 7.84
CA LEU A 49 1.50 23.99 8.93
C LEU A 49 0.58 22.84 8.45
N VAL A 50 -0.38 23.12 7.58
CA VAL A 50 -1.25 22.10 6.97
C VAL A 50 -0.43 21.13 6.12
N ASN A 51 0.50 21.63 5.31
CA ASN A 51 1.37 20.81 4.48
C ASN A 51 2.28 19.89 5.32
N GLN A 52 2.85 20.41 6.41
CA GLN A 52 3.64 19.61 7.35
C GLN A 52 2.80 18.53 8.03
N PHE A 53 1.60 18.89 8.50
CA PHE A 53 0.65 17.94 9.08
C PHE A 53 0.27 16.84 8.08
N HIS A 54 -0.12 17.22 6.86
CA HIS A 54 -0.50 16.28 5.81
C HIS A 54 0.66 15.35 5.42
N THR A 55 1.88 15.89 5.30
CA THR A 55 3.08 15.10 5.03
C THR A 55 3.32 14.07 6.14
N HIS A 56 3.27 14.48 7.40
CA HIS A 56 3.45 13.56 8.52
C HIS A 56 2.35 12.50 8.62
N VAL A 57 1.10 12.84 8.31
CA VAL A 57 0.00 11.84 8.24
C VAL A 57 0.30 10.79 7.17
N ILE A 58 0.75 11.21 5.98
CA ILE A 58 1.14 10.28 4.91
C ILE A 58 2.33 9.42 5.34
N ASP A 59 3.38 10.01 5.91
CA ASP A 59 4.58 9.29 6.33
C ASP A 59 4.24 8.22 7.37
N VAL A 60 3.48 8.58 8.41
CA VAL A 60 3.04 7.63 9.44
C VAL A 60 2.22 6.50 8.80
N HIS A 61 1.29 6.84 7.90
CA HIS A 61 0.48 5.84 7.22
C HIS A 61 1.32 4.90 6.34
N CYS A 62 2.32 5.42 5.63
CA CYS A 62 3.26 4.63 4.85
C CYS A 62 4.06 3.67 5.74
N MET A 63 4.55 4.13 6.89
CA MET A 63 5.27 3.28 7.86
C MET A 63 4.36 2.16 8.40
N GLU A 64 3.10 2.47 8.70
CA GLU A 64 2.12 1.47 9.12
C GLU A 64 1.85 0.44 8.03
N LEU A 65 1.62 0.89 6.79
CA LEU A 65 1.37 0.02 5.64
C LEU A 65 2.58 -0.88 5.34
N GLU A 66 3.81 -0.36 5.45
CA GLU A 66 5.02 -1.16 5.30
C GLU A 66 5.10 -2.26 6.36
N ALA A 67 4.88 -1.91 7.64
CA ALA A 67 4.90 -2.87 8.73
C ALA A 67 3.81 -3.95 8.57
N GLN A 68 2.60 -3.54 8.18
CA GLN A 68 1.49 -4.45 7.91
C GLN A 68 1.78 -5.38 6.73
N PHE A 69 2.35 -4.84 5.65
CA PHE A 69 2.75 -5.63 4.48
C PHE A 69 3.82 -6.66 4.85
N GLN A 70 4.89 -6.24 5.53
CA GLN A 70 5.98 -7.13 5.95
C GLN A 70 5.44 -8.27 6.83
N TYR A 71 4.60 -7.93 7.82
CA TYR A 71 4.00 -8.92 8.70
C TYR A 71 3.06 -9.88 7.94
N GLY A 72 2.12 -9.34 7.17
CA GLY A 72 1.13 -10.13 6.44
C GLY A 72 1.75 -11.05 5.38
N PHE A 73 2.74 -10.54 4.64
CA PHE A 73 3.49 -11.33 3.66
C PHE A 73 4.28 -12.46 4.33
N SER A 74 4.99 -12.15 5.43
CA SER A 74 5.74 -13.16 6.18
C SER A 74 4.83 -14.25 6.73
N LEU A 75 3.69 -13.87 7.30
CA LEU A 75 2.67 -14.81 7.79
C LEU A 75 2.15 -15.72 6.66
N GLY A 76 1.84 -15.15 5.49
CA GLY A 76 1.43 -15.93 4.33
C GLY A 76 2.46 -16.98 3.91
N MET A 77 3.74 -16.60 3.85
CA MET A 77 4.84 -17.52 3.52
C MET A 77 5.02 -18.63 4.58
N MET A 78 4.88 -18.29 5.87
CA MET A 78 4.92 -19.27 6.95
C MET A 78 3.78 -20.28 6.84
N LEU A 79 2.55 -19.81 6.60
CA LEU A 79 1.37 -20.67 6.40
C LEU A 79 1.56 -21.60 5.19
N MET A 80 2.08 -21.10 4.07
CA MET A 80 2.35 -21.92 2.89
C MET A 80 3.35 -23.04 3.19
N LYS A 81 4.43 -22.72 3.93
CA LYS A 81 5.43 -23.72 4.33
C LYS A 81 4.81 -24.79 5.24
N GLU A 82 4.06 -24.37 6.26
CA GLU A 82 3.43 -25.28 7.21
C GLU A 82 2.46 -26.24 6.52
N VAL A 83 1.59 -25.72 5.64
CA VAL A 83 0.65 -26.54 4.86
C VAL A 83 1.40 -27.51 3.95
N TYR A 84 2.47 -27.06 3.28
CA TYR A 84 3.27 -27.93 2.42
C TYR A 84 3.93 -29.08 3.18
N GLU A 85 4.50 -28.79 4.36
CA GLU A 85 5.10 -29.81 5.23
C GLU A 85 4.04 -30.81 5.71
N LEU A 86 2.86 -30.34 6.14
CA LEU A 86 1.74 -31.19 6.56
C LEU A 86 1.30 -32.15 5.44
N LEU A 87 1.10 -31.64 4.22
CA LEU A 87 0.71 -32.46 3.07
C LEU A 87 1.79 -33.49 2.71
N LYS A 88 3.06 -33.12 2.77
CA LYS A 88 4.19 -34.04 2.52
C LYS A 88 4.24 -35.15 3.58
N HIS A 89 3.96 -34.85 4.85
CA HIS A 89 3.90 -35.87 5.89
C HIS A 89 2.75 -36.85 5.70
N HIS A 90 1.57 -36.38 5.31
CA HIS A 90 0.45 -37.27 4.94
C HIS A 90 0.81 -38.20 3.78
N HIS A 91 1.41 -37.65 2.71
CA HIS A 91 1.78 -38.45 1.53
C HIS A 91 2.89 -39.49 1.78
N ASN A 92 3.72 -39.29 2.80
CA ASN A 92 4.77 -40.23 3.18
C ASN A 92 4.32 -41.25 4.26
N SER A 93 3.10 -41.11 4.77
CA SER A 93 2.53 -41.99 5.81
C SER A 93 1.51 -43.00 5.26
N ASP A 94 1.14 -42.87 3.98
CA ASP A 94 0.34 -43.81 3.17
C ASP A 94 1.26 -44.70 2.31
#